data_AF-A0A9E6SMH9-F1
#
_entry.id   AF-A0A9E6SMH9-F1
#
_cell.length_a   1.000
_cell.length_b   1.000
_cell.length_c   1.000
_cell.angle_alpha   90.00
_cell.angle_beta   90.00
_cell.angle_gamma   90.00
#
_symmetry.space_group_name_H-M   'P 1'
#
loop_
_entity.id
_entity.type
_entity.pdbx_description
1 polymer ?
#
loop_
_entity_poly.entity_id
_entity_poly.type
_entity_poly.pdbx_seq_one_letter_code
_entity_poly.pdbx_strand_id
1 'polypeptide(L)'
;MRSLRISLVLLGLAAVCAAAWPFIQRQYAAHQQAAAERARSEALAAQTSQLKSEFAAERVAIMKRLNSLVESKQYAEALKLASKYRATNDPELTALINTAGTALSGEQLLSRMQQLVAKSCTGVQAKVTASRLLAAAYPDVKDASTQDWSVERIEIEGVLPAIRKRLADVSTDAVAGSTNARTLQLLRGKHTMRLHPLVRDSLLRAPDGAQLTCAWRVSGTWPSASGSGQRLDGFTMQLWFAPSLTERTLEHDVLDYAQTRGRR
;
A
#
# COMPACT_ATOMS: atom_id res chain seq x y z
N MET A 1 5.73 41.41 -80.83
CA MET A 1 5.15 41.91 -79.56
C MET A 1 3.90 41.15 -79.05
N ARG A 2 3.19 40.34 -79.86
CA ARG A 2 2.01 39.56 -79.40
C ARG A 2 2.35 38.29 -78.56
N SER A 3 3.48 37.63 -78.78
CA SER A 3 3.86 36.40 -78.02
C SER A 3 4.34 36.67 -76.58
N LEU A 4 4.86 37.88 -76.30
CA LEU A 4 5.31 38.26 -74.95
C LEU A 4 4.13 38.43 -73.97
N ARG A 5 2.98 38.92 -74.46
CA ARG A 5 1.79 39.13 -73.61
C ARG A 5 1.11 37.82 -73.21
N ILE A 6 1.15 36.81 -74.08
CA ILE A 6 0.58 35.48 -73.80
C ILE A 6 1.45 34.74 -72.77
N SER A 7 2.78 34.88 -72.86
CA SER A 7 3.73 34.26 -71.91
C SER A 7 3.62 34.84 -70.50
N LEU A 8 3.41 36.16 -70.37
CA LEU A 8 3.21 36.84 -69.09
C LEU A 8 1.89 36.48 -68.40
N VAL A 9 0.81 36.26 -69.17
CA VAL A 9 -0.49 35.82 -68.62
C VAL A 9 -0.41 34.37 -68.12
N LEU A 10 0.29 33.49 -68.85
CA LEU A 10 0.51 32.10 -68.43
C LEU A 10 1.40 31.99 -67.19
N LEU A 11 2.46 32.82 -67.08
CA LEU A 11 3.31 32.90 -65.90
C LEU A 11 2.57 33.49 -64.68
N GLY A 12 1.71 34.48 -64.89
CA GLY A 12 0.85 35.04 -63.84
C GLY A 12 -0.17 34.03 -63.31
N LEU A 13 -0.77 33.21 -64.19
CA LEU A 13 -1.68 32.13 -63.79
C LEU A 13 -0.96 31.01 -63.03
N ALA A 14 0.23 30.61 -63.50
CA ALA A 14 1.05 29.61 -62.82
C ALA A 14 1.49 30.07 -61.41
N ALA A 15 1.82 31.36 -61.25
CA ALA A 15 2.18 31.94 -59.96
C ALA A 15 1.00 31.98 -58.97
N VAL A 16 -0.22 32.25 -59.44
CA VAL A 16 -1.45 32.21 -58.63
C VAL A 16 -1.79 30.77 -58.22
N CYS A 17 -1.65 29.80 -59.12
CA CYS A 17 -1.84 28.39 -58.80
C CYS A 17 -0.79 27.86 -57.80
N ALA A 18 0.47 28.28 -57.92
CA ALA A 18 1.54 27.90 -56.99
C ALA A 18 1.34 28.51 -55.58
N ALA A 19 0.82 29.73 -55.49
CA ALA A 19 0.56 30.39 -54.20
C ALA A 19 -0.66 29.80 -53.45
N ALA A 20 -1.65 29.26 -54.18
CA ALA A 20 -2.83 28.61 -53.57
C ALA A 20 -2.59 27.15 -53.15
N TRP A 21 -1.56 26.49 -53.71
CA TRP A 21 -1.21 25.09 -53.46
C TRP A 21 -1.06 24.70 -51.97
N PRO A 22 -0.31 25.44 -51.14
CA PRO A 22 -0.15 25.08 -49.72
C PRO A 22 -1.45 25.21 -48.91
N PHE A 23 -2.36 26.11 -49.30
CA PHE A 23 -3.66 26.26 -48.64
C PHE A 23 -4.59 25.10 -48.97
N ILE A 24 -4.66 24.71 -50.25
CA ILE A 24 -5.44 23.56 -50.72
C ILE A 24 -4.92 22.26 -50.08
N GLN A 25 -3.60 22.07 -49.99
CA GLN A 25 -3.01 20.91 -49.32
C GLN A 25 -3.35 20.86 -47.82
N ARG A 26 -3.33 21.99 -47.11
CA ARG A 26 -3.72 22.05 -45.69
C ARG A 26 -5.19 21.73 -45.48
N GLN A 27 -6.08 22.27 -46.31
CA GLN A 27 -7.51 21.95 -46.25
C GLN A 27 -7.78 20.48 -46.56
N TYR A 28 -7.13 19.93 -47.59
CA TYR A 28 -7.27 18.53 -47.95
C TYR A 28 -6.75 17.59 -46.85
N ALA A 29 -5.60 17.91 -46.25
CA ALA A 29 -5.07 17.18 -45.10
C ALA A 29 -6.00 17.25 -43.87
N ALA A 30 -6.56 18.43 -43.56
CA ALA A 30 -7.53 18.60 -42.48
C ALA A 30 -8.82 17.80 -42.74
N HIS A 31 -9.31 17.77 -43.99
CA HIS A 31 -10.46 16.94 -44.36
C HIS A 31 -10.18 15.45 -44.24
N GLN A 32 -9.00 14.98 -44.64
CA GLN A 32 -8.62 13.58 -44.46
C GLN A 32 -8.49 13.19 -42.98
N GLN A 33 -7.93 14.07 -42.14
CA GLN A 33 -7.86 13.85 -40.70
C GLN A 33 -9.27 13.77 -40.09
N ALA A 34 -10.16 14.70 -40.44
CA ALA A 34 -11.55 14.67 -39.98
C ALA A 34 -12.32 13.43 -40.46
N ALA A 35 -12.10 12.99 -41.71
CA ALA A 35 -12.70 11.77 -42.23
C ALA A 35 -12.17 10.51 -41.51
N ALA A 36 -10.87 10.46 -41.23
CA ALA A 36 -10.25 9.36 -40.48
C ALA A 36 -10.74 9.32 -39.02
N GLU A 37 -10.91 10.47 -38.37
CA GLU A 37 -11.48 10.57 -37.02
C GLU A 37 -12.94 10.13 -36.98
N ARG A 38 -13.76 10.53 -37.96
CA ARG A 38 -15.15 10.05 -38.09
C ARG A 38 -15.22 8.55 -38.35
N ALA A 39 -14.39 8.02 -39.26
CA ALA A 39 -14.34 6.59 -39.50
C ALA A 39 -13.94 5.80 -38.25
N ARG A 40 -12.99 6.32 -37.45
CA ARG A 40 -12.61 5.74 -36.16
C ARG A 40 -13.75 5.81 -35.14
N SER A 41 -14.45 6.94 -35.03
CA SER A 41 -15.55 7.10 -34.07
C SER A 41 -16.74 6.21 -34.43
N GLU A 42 -17.08 6.08 -35.71
CA GLU A 42 -18.10 5.18 -36.22
C GLU A 42 -17.73 3.70 -35.96
N ALA A 43 -16.49 3.31 -36.22
CA ALA A 43 -16.02 1.95 -35.91
C ALA A 43 -16.09 1.65 -34.40
N LEU A 44 -15.71 2.59 -33.54
CA LEU A 44 -15.82 2.46 -32.08
C LEU A 44 -17.28 2.39 -31.62
N ALA A 45 -18.18 3.17 -32.24
CA ALA A 45 -19.61 3.14 -31.94
C ALA A 45 -20.22 1.78 -32.33
N ALA A 46 -19.88 1.24 -33.51
CA ALA A 46 -20.31 -0.07 -33.95
C ALA A 46 -19.81 -1.19 -33.03
N GLN A 47 -18.52 -1.19 -32.67
CA GLN A 47 -17.95 -2.13 -31.71
C GLN A 47 -18.65 -2.04 -30.34
N THR A 48 -18.91 -0.82 -29.86
CA THR A 48 -19.61 -0.59 -28.59
C THR A 48 -21.05 -1.12 -28.64
N SER A 49 -21.76 -0.88 -29.74
CA SER A 49 -23.11 -1.40 -29.96
C SER A 49 -23.13 -2.94 -29.95
N GLN A 50 -22.16 -3.57 -30.62
CA GLN A 50 -22.02 -5.03 -30.63
C GLN A 50 -21.72 -5.60 -29.25
N LEU A 51 -20.81 -4.98 -28.49
CA LEU A 51 -20.51 -5.42 -27.12
C LEU A 51 -21.70 -5.25 -26.18
N LYS A 52 -22.51 -4.21 -26.40
CA LYS A 52 -23.77 -4.02 -25.65
C LYS A 52 -24.80 -5.09 -25.97
N SER A 53 -24.95 -5.47 -27.24
CA SER A 53 -25.88 -6.54 -27.61
C SER A 53 -25.41 -7.91 -27.14
N GLU A 54 -24.10 -8.20 -27.24
CA GLU A 54 -23.48 -9.42 -26.68
C GLU A 54 -23.74 -9.51 -25.17
N PHE A 55 -23.46 -8.42 -24.43
CA PHE A 55 -23.71 -8.38 -22.99
C PHE A 55 -25.20 -8.55 -22.66
N ALA A 56 -26.11 -7.92 -23.41
CA ALA A 56 -27.54 -8.06 -23.18
C ALA A 56 -28.03 -9.50 -23.42
N ALA A 57 -27.52 -10.18 -24.45
CA ALA A 57 -27.88 -11.56 -24.78
C ALA A 57 -27.34 -12.57 -23.76
N GLU A 58 -26.12 -12.37 -23.27
CA GLU A 58 -25.42 -13.31 -22.38
C GLU A 58 -25.29 -12.82 -20.93
N ARG A 59 -26.05 -11.78 -20.54
CA ARG A 59 -25.89 -11.07 -19.27
C ARG A 59 -25.76 -12.01 -18.08
N VAL A 60 -26.67 -12.97 -17.96
CA VAL A 60 -26.71 -13.93 -16.85
C VAL A 60 -25.46 -14.79 -16.80
N ALA A 61 -24.98 -15.28 -17.94
CA ALA A 61 -23.79 -16.12 -18.02
C ALA A 61 -22.51 -15.32 -17.67
N ILE A 62 -22.40 -14.10 -18.21
CA ILE A 62 -21.26 -13.20 -17.94
C ILE A 62 -21.23 -12.82 -16.45
N MET A 63 -22.37 -12.41 -15.88
CA MET A 63 -22.46 -12.03 -14.46
C MET A 63 -22.18 -13.23 -13.54
N LYS A 64 -22.69 -14.42 -13.87
CA LYS A 64 -22.37 -15.65 -13.13
C LYS A 64 -20.87 -15.96 -13.15
N ARG A 65 -20.22 -15.81 -14.30
CA ARG A 65 -18.77 -16.01 -14.41
C ARG A 65 -18.00 -14.98 -13.61
N LEU A 66 -18.38 -13.70 -13.68
CA LEU A 66 -17.76 -12.63 -12.90
C LEU A 66 -17.88 -12.88 -11.39
N ASN A 67 -19.06 -13.24 -10.91
CA ASN A 67 -19.27 -13.59 -9.50
C ASN A 67 -18.39 -14.77 -9.08
N SER A 68 -18.33 -15.83 -9.88
CA SER A 68 -17.46 -16.98 -9.61
C SER A 68 -15.97 -16.60 -9.52
N LEU A 69 -15.50 -15.70 -10.39
CA LEU A 69 -14.12 -15.18 -10.33
C LEU A 69 -13.90 -14.35 -9.04
N VAL A 70 -14.85 -13.51 -8.65
CA VAL A 70 -14.78 -12.70 -7.42
C VAL A 70 -14.80 -13.58 -6.17
N GLU A 71 -15.68 -14.59 -6.11
CA GLU A 71 -15.75 -15.56 -5.01
C GLU A 71 -14.46 -16.37 -4.89
N SER A 72 -13.84 -16.70 -6.03
CA SER A 72 -12.55 -17.40 -6.09
C SER A 72 -11.35 -16.48 -5.91
N LYS A 73 -11.56 -15.19 -5.58
CA LYS A 73 -10.53 -14.15 -5.42
C LYS A 73 -9.66 -13.90 -6.66
N GLN A 74 -10.14 -14.27 -7.84
CA GLN A 74 -9.46 -14.04 -9.12
C GLN A 74 -9.80 -12.63 -9.65
N TYR A 75 -9.50 -11.60 -8.84
CA TYR A 75 -9.95 -10.22 -9.11
C TYR A 75 -9.37 -9.63 -10.40
N ALA A 76 -8.12 -9.95 -10.74
CA ALA A 76 -7.50 -9.49 -11.99
C ALA A 76 -8.22 -10.05 -13.23
N GLU A 77 -8.61 -11.32 -13.20
CA GLU A 77 -9.38 -11.96 -14.27
C GLU A 77 -10.80 -11.42 -14.34
N ALA A 78 -11.44 -11.20 -13.18
CA ALA A 78 -12.76 -10.57 -13.10
C ALA A 78 -12.74 -9.17 -13.73
N LEU A 79 -11.74 -8.33 -13.40
CA LEU A 79 -11.59 -7.00 -13.98
C LEU A 79 -11.32 -7.03 -15.48
N LYS A 80 -10.49 -7.98 -15.96
CA LYS A 80 -10.23 -8.15 -17.39
C LYS A 80 -11.52 -8.47 -18.14
N LEU A 81 -12.31 -9.43 -17.63
CA LEU A 81 -13.61 -9.79 -18.22
C LEU A 81 -14.60 -8.61 -18.17
N ALA A 82 -14.73 -7.96 -17.02
CA ALA A 82 -15.68 -6.87 -16.83
C ALA A 82 -15.33 -5.62 -17.66
N SER A 83 -14.05 -5.32 -17.86
CA SER A 83 -13.60 -4.17 -18.66
C SER A 83 -14.06 -4.23 -20.12
N LYS A 84 -14.23 -5.44 -20.68
CA LYS A 84 -14.76 -5.66 -22.03
C LYS A 84 -16.16 -5.06 -22.18
N TYR A 85 -16.96 -5.11 -21.12
CA TYR A 85 -18.36 -4.68 -21.13
C TYR A 85 -18.60 -3.35 -20.41
N ARG A 86 -17.55 -2.59 -20.07
CA ARG A 86 -17.67 -1.32 -19.31
C ARG A 86 -18.60 -0.30 -19.97
N ALA A 87 -18.65 -0.27 -21.30
CA ALA A 87 -19.48 0.67 -22.05
C ALA A 87 -21.00 0.40 -21.95
N THR A 88 -21.40 -0.73 -21.35
CA THR A 88 -22.82 -1.09 -21.13
C THR A 88 -23.50 -0.24 -20.07
N ASN A 89 -22.75 0.36 -19.15
CA ASN A 89 -23.25 1.11 -17.99
C ASN A 89 -24.22 0.31 -17.10
N ASP A 90 -24.11 -1.02 -17.07
CA ASP A 90 -24.89 -1.85 -16.16
C ASP A 90 -24.45 -1.60 -14.70
N PRO A 91 -25.41 -1.33 -13.77
CA PRO A 91 -25.08 -0.96 -12.40
C PRO A 91 -24.48 -2.12 -11.60
N GLU A 92 -24.91 -3.36 -11.84
CA GLU A 92 -24.37 -4.54 -11.15
C GLU A 92 -22.95 -4.85 -11.63
N LEU A 93 -22.71 -4.73 -12.94
CA LEU A 93 -21.36 -4.85 -13.51
C LEU A 93 -20.42 -3.78 -12.92
N THR A 94 -20.90 -2.54 -12.81
CA THR A 94 -20.12 -1.43 -12.24
C THR A 94 -19.80 -1.68 -10.77
N ALA A 95 -20.77 -2.17 -9.99
CA ALA A 95 -20.54 -2.57 -8.60
C ALA A 95 -19.47 -3.66 -8.49
N LEU A 96 -19.52 -4.70 -9.34
CA LEU A 96 -18.52 -5.77 -9.36
C LEU A 96 -17.12 -5.26 -9.73
N ILE A 97 -17.02 -4.38 -10.72
CA ILE A 97 -15.75 -3.74 -11.09
C ILE A 97 -15.15 -3.01 -9.90
N ASN A 98 -15.97 -2.24 -9.18
CA ASN A 98 -15.52 -1.50 -7.99
C ASN A 98 -15.08 -2.47 -6.89
N THR A 99 -15.87 -3.50 -6.58
CA THR A 99 -15.53 -4.51 -5.58
C THR A 99 -14.21 -5.22 -5.91
N ALA A 100 -14.06 -5.73 -7.14
CA ALA A 100 -12.84 -6.40 -7.57
C ALA A 100 -11.64 -5.45 -7.61
N GLY A 101 -11.85 -4.20 -8.05
CA GLY A 101 -10.83 -3.16 -8.08
C GLY A 101 -10.30 -2.80 -6.69
N THR A 102 -11.20 -2.60 -5.73
CA THR A 102 -10.83 -2.36 -4.33
C THR A 102 -10.11 -3.56 -3.72
N ALA A 103 -10.59 -4.78 -3.97
CA ALA A 103 -9.96 -5.99 -3.46
C ALA A 103 -8.54 -6.18 -4.01
N LEU A 104 -8.35 -6.08 -5.33
CA LEU A 104 -7.03 -6.20 -5.96
C LEU A 104 -6.06 -5.11 -5.48
N SER A 105 -6.54 -3.87 -5.37
CA SER A 105 -5.72 -2.76 -4.84
C SER A 105 -5.28 -3.03 -3.40
N GLY A 106 -6.19 -3.61 -2.59
CA GLY A 106 -5.89 -4.07 -1.23
C GLY A 106 -4.82 -5.17 -1.20
N GLU A 107 -4.93 -6.20 -2.04
CA GLU A 107 -3.93 -7.28 -2.14
C GLU A 107 -2.55 -6.76 -2.54
N GLN A 108 -2.50 -5.87 -3.54
CA GLN A 108 -1.26 -5.23 -3.96
C GLN A 108 -0.64 -4.40 -2.84
N LEU A 109 -1.47 -3.68 -2.08
CA LEU A 109 -1.00 -2.93 -0.93
C LEU A 109 -0.43 -3.85 0.15
N LEU A 110 -1.14 -4.90 0.52
CA LEU A 110 -0.67 -5.88 1.51
C LEU A 110 0.63 -6.55 1.06
N SER A 111 0.76 -6.89 -0.22
CA SER A 111 2.01 -7.43 -0.78
C SER A 111 3.17 -6.44 -0.65
N ARG A 112 2.97 -5.15 -0.95
CA ARG A 112 4.00 -4.11 -0.71
C ARG A 112 4.35 -3.99 0.77
N MET A 113 3.35 -4.10 1.65
CA MET A 113 3.56 -4.05 3.11
C MET A 113 4.36 -5.26 3.61
N GLN A 114 4.10 -6.46 3.10
CA GLN A 114 4.90 -7.66 3.40
C GLN A 114 6.36 -7.47 2.97
N GLN A 115 6.60 -6.91 1.78
CA GLN A 115 7.95 -6.58 1.31
C GLN A 115 8.63 -5.56 2.22
N LEU A 116 7.90 -4.55 2.69
CA LEU A 116 8.42 -3.56 3.64
C LEU A 116 8.86 -4.23 4.96
N VAL A 117 8.05 -5.15 5.50
CA VAL A 117 8.40 -5.92 6.71
C VAL A 117 9.63 -6.77 6.45
N ALA A 118 9.66 -7.53 5.36
CA ALA A 118 10.78 -8.41 5.01
C ALA A 118 12.11 -7.64 4.86
N LYS A 119 12.06 -6.41 4.33
CA LYS A 119 13.25 -5.58 4.12
C LYS A 119 13.69 -4.83 5.37
N SER A 120 12.74 -4.22 6.08
CA SER A 120 13.06 -3.25 7.14
C SER A 120 13.18 -3.91 8.50
N CYS A 121 12.49 -5.03 8.74
CA CYS A 121 12.45 -5.65 10.05
C CYS A 121 13.72 -6.43 10.37
N THR A 122 14.68 -5.73 10.97
CA THR A 122 16.01 -6.25 11.28
C THR A 122 16.30 -6.19 12.76
N GLY A 123 17.23 -7.04 13.23
CA GLY A 123 17.69 -7.00 14.62
C GLY A 123 18.34 -5.66 14.99
N VAL A 124 18.99 -4.99 14.03
CA VAL A 124 19.53 -3.63 14.21
C VAL A 124 18.41 -2.64 14.52
N GLN A 125 17.31 -2.67 13.74
CA GLN A 125 16.16 -1.82 14.00
C GLN A 125 15.54 -2.12 15.38
N ALA A 126 15.41 -3.39 15.76
CA ALA A 126 14.91 -3.78 17.08
C ALA A 126 15.77 -3.22 18.22
N LYS A 127 17.11 -3.33 18.11
CA LYS A 127 18.06 -2.79 19.09
C LYS A 127 17.97 -1.28 19.23
N VAL A 128 17.92 -0.55 18.11
CA VAL A 128 17.76 0.92 18.10
C VAL A 128 16.42 1.33 18.72
N THR A 129 15.34 0.64 18.38
CA THR A 129 14.01 0.90 18.96
C THR A 129 14.00 0.64 20.47
N ALA A 130 14.50 -0.51 20.93
CA ALA A 130 14.61 -0.81 22.36
C ALA A 130 15.41 0.27 23.11
N SER A 131 16.53 0.72 22.55
CA SER A 131 17.35 1.78 23.13
C SER A 131 16.60 3.10 23.22
N ARG A 132 15.83 3.47 22.20
CA ARG A 132 15.01 4.69 22.22
C ARG A 132 13.90 4.62 23.27
N LEU A 133 13.24 3.47 23.39
CA LEU A 133 12.18 3.27 24.38
C LEU A 133 12.72 3.32 25.82
N LEU A 134 13.86 2.68 26.08
CA LEU A 134 14.51 2.74 27.38
C LEU A 134 15.02 4.15 27.71
N ALA A 135 15.63 4.86 26.75
CA ALA A 135 16.03 6.26 26.95
C ALA A 135 14.83 7.18 27.24
N ALA A 136 13.69 6.96 26.58
CA ALA A 136 12.47 7.72 26.83
C ALA A 136 11.84 7.39 28.20
N ALA A 137 11.88 6.12 28.62
CA ALA A 137 11.38 5.70 29.92
C ALA A 137 12.30 6.11 31.09
N TYR A 138 13.60 6.24 30.85
CA TYR A 138 14.64 6.56 31.83
C TYR A 138 15.56 7.70 31.35
N PRO A 139 15.04 8.94 31.27
CA PRO A 139 15.77 10.08 30.69
C PRO A 139 17.02 10.51 31.49
N ASP A 140 17.11 10.13 32.77
CA ASP A 140 18.24 10.47 33.64
C ASP A 140 19.51 9.65 33.34
N VAL A 141 19.43 8.64 32.47
CA VAL A 141 20.56 7.79 32.07
C VAL A 141 21.24 8.39 30.84
N LYS A 142 22.47 8.91 31.01
CA LYS A 142 23.19 9.64 29.95
C LYS A 142 24.16 8.78 29.12
N ASP A 143 24.70 7.70 29.70
CA ASP A 143 25.77 6.89 29.08
C ASP A 143 25.32 5.43 28.81
N ALA A 144 24.15 5.25 28.21
CA ALA A 144 23.68 3.91 27.86
C ALA A 144 24.41 3.37 26.63
N SER A 145 25.22 2.32 26.83
CA SER A 145 25.79 1.53 25.74
C SER A 145 24.85 0.37 25.39
N THR A 146 24.73 0.09 24.09
CA THR A 146 24.01 -1.07 23.58
C THR A 146 24.94 -2.20 23.13
N GLN A 147 26.26 -2.04 23.25
CA GLN A 147 27.26 -2.93 22.65
C GLN A 147 26.99 -4.41 22.96
N ASP A 148 26.73 -4.72 24.23
CA ASP A 148 26.55 -6.10 24.73
C ASP A 148 25.12 -6.64 24.60
N TRP A 149 24.22 -5.90 23.94
CA TRP A 149 22.84 -6.36 23.77
C TRP A 149 22.73 -7.43 22.70
N SER A 150 22.01 -8.49 23.04
CA SER A 150 21.61 -9.55 22.13
C SER A 150 20.24 -9.26 21.52
N VAL A 151 20.05 -9.74 20.30
CA VAL A 151 18.80 -9.61 19.57
C VAL A 151 18.49 -10.94 18.92
N GLU A 152 17.31 -11.48 19.20
CA GLU A 152 16.86 -12.79 18.74
C GLU A 152 15.50 -12.64 18.06
N ARG A 153 15.33 -13.23 16.87
CA ARG A 153 14.05 -13.20 16.18
C ARG A 153 13.08 -14.15 16.89
N ILE A 154 11.87 -13.69 17.11
CA ILE A 154 10.80 -14.51 17.71
C ILE A 154 9.90 -15.01 16.58
N GLU A 155 9.55 -16.30 16.63
CA GLU A 155 8.52 -16.88 15.76
C GLU A 155 7.16 -16.22 16.05
N ILE A 156 6.52 -15.71 15.00
CA ILE A 156 5.36 -14.82 15.14
C ILE A 156 4.15 -15.56 15.67
N GLU A 157 4.00 -16.82 15.30
CA GLU A 157 2.93 -17.70 15.74
C GLU A 157 2.85 -17.76 17.27
N GLY A 158 3.99 -17.72 17.96
CA GLY A 158 4.06 -17.75 19.43
C GLY A 158 3.63 -16.45 20.11
N VAL A 159 3.68 -15.32 19.41
CA VAL A 159 3.39 -13.98 19.99
C VAL A 159 2.18 -13.29 19.36
N LEU A 160 1.64 -13.83 18.26
CA LEU A 160 0.49 -13.29 17.55
C LEU A 160 -0.77 -13.15 18.43
N PRO A 161 -1.09 -14.08 19.36
CA PRO A 161 -2.21 -13.88 20.30
C PRO A 161 -2.03 -12.64 21.19
N ALA A 162 -0.80 -12.35 21.64
CA ALA A 162 -0.50 -11.17 22.45
C ALA A 162 -0.61 -9.88 21.62
N ILE A 163 -0.15 -9.90 20.37
CA ILE A 163 -0.33 -8.79 19.41
C ILE A 163 -1.83 -8.51 19.20
N ARG A 164 -2.62 -9.55 18.91
CA ARG A 164 -4.07 -9.42 18.68
C ARG A 164 -4.78 -8.85 19.90
N LYS A 165 -4.48 -9.38 21.09
CA LYS A 165 -4.99 -8.85 22.36
C LYS A 165 -4.66 -7.36 22.49
N ARG A 166 -3.40 -6.98 22.26
CA ARG A 166 -2.97 -5.58 22.34
C ARG A 166 -3.70 -4.66 21.35
N LEU A 167 -3.95 -5.14 20.12
CA LEU A 167 -4.67 -4.39 19.08
C LEU A 167 -6.18 -4.26 19.34
N ALA A 168 -6.75 -5.21 20.07
CA ALA A 168 -8.13 -5.16 20.55
C ALA A 168 -8.26 -4.23 21.78
N ASP A 169 -7.27 -4.27 22.68
CA ASP A 169 -7.25 -3.56 23.97
C ASP A 169 -6.91 -2.04 23.86
N VAL A 170 -7.02 -1.42 22.68
CA VAL A 170 -6.69 0.02 22.47
C VAL A 170 -7.65 0.97 23.22
N SER A 171 -8.57 0.45 24.04
CA SER A 171 -9.49 1.20 24.89
C SER A 171 -9.38 0.93 26.41
N THR A 172 -8.38 0.19 26.91
CA THR A 172 -8.27 -0.08 28.36
C THR A 172 -6.92 0.32 28.95
N ASP A 173 -6.88 1.55 29.46
CA ASP A 173 -5.94 1.97 30.51
C ASP A 173 -6.35 1.30 31.84
N ALA A 174 -5.96 0.04 32.07
CA ALA A 174 -5.75 -0.49 33.43
C ALA A 174 -5.37 -1.97 33.43
N VAL A 175 -4.17 -2.29 33.92
CA VAL A 175 -4.01 -3.42 34.86
C VAL A 175 -2.96 -3.02 35.91
N ALA A 176 -3.42 -2.88 37.14
CA ALA A 176 -2.62 -2.72 38.34
C ALA A 176 -1.97 -4.05 38.76
N GLY A 177 -0.77 -4.00 39.38
CA GLY A 177 -0.36 -5.04 40.33
C GLY A 177 1.10 -5.49 40.32
N SER A 178 1.90 -5.25 39.26
CA SER A 178 3.32 -5.66 39.24
C SER A 178 4.26 -4.57 38.71
N THR A 179 5.50 -4.55 39.21
CA THR A 179 6.55 -3.62 38.74
C THR A 179 6.77 -3.73 37.23
N ASN A 180 6.67 -4.94 36.67
CA ASN A 180 6.80 -5.17 35.23
C ASN A 180 5.63 -4.56 34.43
N ALA A 181 4.40 -4.60 34.95
CA ALA A 181 3.25 -3.97 34.30
C ALA A 181 3.40 -2.44 34.24
N ARG A 182 3.93 -1.81 35.31
CA ARG A 182 4.21 -0.37 35.32
C ARG A 182 5.33 0.01 34.35
N THR A 183 6.43 -0.76 34.32
CA THR A 183 7.53 -0.52 33.38
C THR A 183 7.09 -0.75 31.94
N LEU A 184 6.29 -1.78 31.67
CA LEU A 184 5.71 -2.02 30.36
C LEU A 184 4.83 -0.86 29.91
N GLN A 185 4.02 -0.28 30.80
CA GLN A 185 3.22 0.91 30.49
C GLN A 185 4.10 2.14 30.22
N LEU A 186 5.20 2.32 30.96
CA LEU A 186 6.17 3.40 30.70
C LEU A 186 6.86 3.23 29.34
N LEU A 187 7.27 2.02 28.99
CA LEU A 187 7.92 1.71 27.71
C LEU A 187 6.97 1.86 26.53
N ARG A 188 5.70 1.53 26.69
CA ARG A 188 4.65 1.84 25.69
C ARG A 188 4.37 3.34 25.63
N GLY A 189 4.50 4.03 26.76
CA GLY A 189 4.24 5.46 26.88
C GLY A 189 2.83 5.84 26.41
N LYS A 190 2.70 7.07 25.89
CA LYS A 190 1.47 7.53 25.21
C LYS A 190 1.43 7.13 23.73
N HIS A 191 2.30 6.20 23.30
CA HIS A 191 2.39 5.82 21.90
C HIS A 191 1.11 5.08 21.47
N THR A 192 0.29 5.75 20.67
CA THR A 192 -0.82 5.12 19.98
C THR A 192 -0.29 4.58 18.66
N MET A 193 -0.20 3.26 18.55
CA MET A 193 0.31 2.59 17.35
C MET A 193 -0.53 2.95 16.13
N ARG A 194 0.08 3.60 15.14
CA ARG A 194 -0.61 4.04 13.91
C ARG A 194 -0.41 3.04 12.79
N LEU A 195 -1.09 1.90 12.88
CA LEU A 195 -1.08 0.90 11.81
C LEU A 195 -1.96 1.31 10.64
N HIS A 196 -1.60 0.88 9.43
CA HIS A 196 -2.50 0.96 8.29
C HIS A 196 -3.77 0.11 8.56
N PRO A 197 -5.00 0.58 8.25
CA PRO A 197 -6.24 -0.15 8.55
C PRO A 197 -6.26 -1.58 8.03
N LEU A 198 -5.85 -1.79 6.77
CA LEU A 198 -5.78 -3.13 6.17
C LEU A 198 -4.79 -4.06 6.88
N VAL A 199 -3.69 -3.52 7.43
CA VAL A 199 -2.71 -4.29 8.21
C VAL A 199 -3.31 -4.66 9.57
N ARG A 200 -3.92 -3.69 10.26
CA ARG A 200 -4.59 -3.92 11.54
C ARG A 200 -5.67 -5.01 11.40
N ASP A 201 -6.50 -4.91 10.37
CA ASP A 201 -7.57 -5.87 10.11
C ASP A 201 -7.02 -7.27 9.81
N SER A 202 -5.96 -7.35 9.00
CA SER A 202 -5.30 -8.62 8.69
C SER A 202 -4.68 -9.26 9.94
N LEU A 203 -4.03 -8.48 10.80
CA LEU A 203 -3.46 -8.98 12.06
C LEU A 203 -4.54 -9.50 13.02
N LEU A 204 -5.69 -8.82 13.10
CA LEU A 204 -6.79 -9.20 13.97
C LEU A 204 -7.54 -10.44 13.48
N ARG A 205 -7.77 -10.55 12.17
CA ARG A 205 -8.76 -11.50 11.62
C ARG A 205 -8.17 -12.59 10.74
N ALA A 206 -7.00 -12.37 10.15
CA ALA A 206 -6.50 -13.21 9.08
C ALA A 206 -5.36 -14.14 9.55
N PRO A 207 -5.27 -15.37 9.01
CA PRO A 207 -4.21 -16.32 9.33
C PRO A 207 -2.84 -15.90 8.78
N ASP A 208 -2.81 -15.13 7.70
CA ASP A 208 -1.62 -14.58 7.03
C ASP A 208 -1.07 -13.30 7.68
N GLY A 209 -1.72 -12.80 8.75
CA GLY A 209 -1.24 -11.65 9.50
C GLY A 209 0.21 -11.77 9.97
N ALA A 210 0.73 -13.00 10.11
CA ALA A 210 2.12 -13.27 10.44
C ALA A 210 3.12 -12.68 9.42
N GLN A 211 2.76 -12.59 8.14
CA GLN A 211 3.63 -12.01 7.09
C GLN A 211 3.68 -10.48 7.13
N LEU A 212 2.74 -9.84 7.82
CA LEU A 212 2.62 -8.39 7.97
C LEU A 212 3.23 -7.90 9.28
N THR A 213 3.90 -8.77 10.02
CA THR A 213 4.52 -8.43 11.29
C THR A 213 5.80 -9.22 11.51
N CYS A 214 6.59 -8.76 12.45
CA CYS A 214 7.78 -9.43 12.91
C CYS A 214 8.01 -9.07 14.38
N ALA A 215 8.73 -9.91 15.11
CA ALA A 215 8.97 -9.73 16.53
C ALA A 215 10.41 -10.10 16.88
N TRP A 216 10.94 -9.39 17.86
CA TRP A 216 12.30 -9.48 18.31
C TRP A 216 12.36 -9.47 19.82
N ARG A 217 13.20 -10.34 20.37
CA ARG A 217 13.62 -10.30 21.76
C ARG A 217 14.93 -9.53 21.80
N VAL A 218 14.96 -8.45 22.57
CA VAL A 218 16.18 -7.68 22.85
C VAL A 218 16.52 -7.87 24.31
N SER A 219 17.72 -8.36 24.59
CA SER A 219 18.19 -8.53 25.97
C SER A 219 19.55 -7.86 26.17
N GLY A 220 19.75 -7.28 27.34
CA GLY A 220 20.99 -6.58 27.67
C GLY A 220 20.94 -5.95 29.04
N THR A 221 21.83 -4.99 29.27
CA THR A 221 21.91 -4.23 30.50
C THR A 221 21.60 -2.76 30.23
N TRP A 222 20.86 -2.12 31.13
CA TRP A 222 20.61 -0.67 31.06
C TRP A 222 21.21 -0.02 32.30
N PRO A 223 22.06 1.02 32.16
CA PRO A 223 22.63 1.66 33.34
C PRO A 223 21.52 2.27 34.20
N SER A 224 21.76 2.31 35.49
CA SER A 224 20.81 2.93 36.40
C SER A 224 21.17 4.36 36.71
N ALA A 225 20.15 5.21 36.72
CA ALA A 225 20.29 6.59 37.11
C ALA A 225 20.82 6.65 38.55
N SER A 226 22.00 7.24 38.72
CA SER A 226 22.60 7.55 40.01
C SER A 226 21.64 8.43 40.81
N GLY A 227 21.01 7.85 41.85
CA GLY A 227 20.03 8.54 42.72
C GLY A 227 18.65 7.89 42.78
N SER A 228 18.29 7.00 41.85
CA SER A 228 16.94 6.40 41.78
C SER A 228 16.78 5.09 42.57
N GLY A 229 17.86 4.50 43.09
CA GLY A 229 17.84 3.22 43.80
C GLY A 229 17.42 1.99 42.97
N GLN A 230 16.91 2.16 41.75
CA GLN A 230 16.53 1.08 40.85
C GLN A 230 17.69 0.72 39.93
N ARG A 231 18.43 -0.35 40.30
CA ARG A 231 19.43 -0.96 39.42
C ARG A 231 18.76 -1.85 38.36
N LEU A 232 18.76 -1.47 37.07
CA LEU A 232 18.35 -2.31 35.94
C LEU A 232 19.53 -3.21 35.57
N ASP A 233 19.87 -4.15 36.47
CA ASP A 233 21.03 -5.05 36.28
C ASP A 233 20.98 -5.79 34.94
N GLY A 234 19.78 -6.14 34.47
CA GLY A 234 19.52 -6.62 33.12
C GLY A 234 18.05 -6.45 32.72
N PHE A 235 17.79 -6.57 31.42
CA PHE A 235 16.44 -6.58 30.86
C PHE A 235 16.31 -7.57 29.72
N THR A 236 15.07 -8.00 29.51
CA THR A 236 14.58 -8.65 28.29
C THR A 236 13.31 -7.94 27.85
N MET A 237 13.26 -7.52 26.59
CA MET A 237 12.15 -6.82 25.98
C MET A 237 11.69 -7.56 24.72
N GLN A 238 10.39 -7.78 24.59
CA GLN A 238 9.80 -8.30 23.37
C GLN A 238 9.13 -7.17 22.60
N LEU A 239 9.70 -6.86 21.45
CA LEU A 239 9.21 -5.85 20.51
C LEU A 239 8.55 -6.54 19.33
N TRP A 240 7.53 -5.90 18.79
CA TRP A 240 7.00 -6.27 17.49
C TRP A 240 6.84 -5.05 16.62
N PHE A 241 6.82 -5.30 15.32
CA PHE A 241 6.74 -4.29 14.29
C PHE A 241 5.67 -4.67 13.28
N ALA A 242 5.03 -3.66 12.71
CA ALA A 242 4.11 -3.82 11.59
C ALA A 242 4.09 -2.53 10.75
N PRO A 243 3.69 -2.58 9.47
CA PRO A 243 3.63 -1.40 8.63
C PRO A 243 2.77 -0.28 9.22
N SER A 244 3.33 0.92 9.23
CA SER A 244 2.64 2.12 9.70
C SER A 244 1.60 2.60 8.69
N LEU A 245 0.75 3.52 9.14
CA LEU A 245 -0.25 4.21 8.31
C LEU A 245 0.38 4.91 7.09
N THR A 246 1.64 5.31 7.18
CA THR A 246 2.34 6.03 6.10
C THR A 246 2.85 5.12 4.98
N GLU A 247 2.72 3.79 5.13
CA GLU A 247 3.17 2.80 4.15
C GLU A 247 4.69 2.76 3.89
N ARG A 248 5.46 3.60 4.60
CA ARG A 248 6.91 3.80 4.36
C ARG A 248 7.79 3.27 5.48
N THR A 249 7.23 3.13 6.68
CA THR A 249 7.96 2.76 7.88
C THR A 249 7.25 1.63 8.61
N LEU A 250 7.97 1.00 9.53
CA LEU A 250 7.37 0.10 10.50
C LEU A 250 7.05 0.87 11.78
N GLU A 251 5.81 0.74 12.23
CA GLU A 251 5.41 1.07 13.58
C GLU A 251 5.83 -0.05 14.53
N HIS A 252 5.87 0.22 15.83
CA HIS A 252 6.31 -0.74 16.84
C HIS A 252 5.46 -0.65 18.11
N ASP A 253 5.43 -1.73 18.87
CA ASP A 253 4.93 -1.71 20.25
C ASP A 253 5.66 -2.79 21.08
N VAL A 254 5.54 -2.71 22.39
CA VAL A 254 6.18 -3.63 23.34
C VAL A 254 5.14 -4.66 23.80
N LEU A 255 5.41 -5.94 23.58
CA LEU A 255 4.55 -7.02 24.05
C LEU A 255 4.78 -7.34 25.52
N ASP A 256 6.06 -7.46 25.88
CA ASP A 256 6.49 -7.90 27.19
C ASP A 256 7.82 -7.26 27.59
N TYR A 257 8.02 -7.12 28.89
CA TYR A 257 9.24 -6.62 29.49
C TYR A 257 9.49 -7.31 30.83
N ALA A 258 10.70 -7.85 30.96
CA ALA A 258 11.19 -8.45 32.20
C ALA A 258 12.51 -7.82 32.61
N GLN A 259 12.59 -7.36 33.86
CA GLN A 259 13.85 -6.99 34.48
C GLN A 259 14.53 -8.25 35.02
N THR A 260 15.74 -8.55 34.58
CA THR A 260 16.56 -9.62 35.16
C THR A 260 17.36 -9.03 36.32
N ARG A 261 17.03 -9.42 37.55
CA ARG A 261 17.88 -9.14 38.71
C ARG A 261 19.04 -10.12 38.71
N GLY A 262 20.28 -9.62 38.75
CA GLY A 262 21.41 -10.48 39.06
C GLY A 262 21.19 -11.10 40.44
N ARG A 263 21.21 -12.43 40.54
CA ARG A 263 21.36 -13.07 41.85
C ARG A 263 22.71 -12.60 42.39
N ARG A 264 22.68 -11.88 43.51
CA ARG A 264 23.88 -11.73 44.36
C ARG A 264 24.12 -13.03 45.08
#